data_AF-A0A1Q7TWS0-F1
#
_entry.id   AF-A0A1Q7TWS0-F1
#
_cell.length_a   1.000
_cell.length_b   1.000
_cell.length_c   1.000
_cell.angle_alpha   90.00
_cell.angle_beta   90.00
_cell.angle_gamma   90.00
#
_symmetry.space_group_name_H-M   'P 1'
#
loop_
_entity.id
_entity.type
_entity.pdbx_description
1 polymer ?
#
loop_
_entity_poly.entity_id
_entity_poly.type
_entity_poly.pdbx_seq_one_letter_code
_entity_poly.pdbx_strand_id
1 'polypeptide(L)'
;MHSVKTVSYRHTAYPSSWLAGICGFLYSVSFVLIAKASPNLGAGLSGFFLLAGGIFGASALLGLYLRLEPAGGGYALWAAIFGIAGALVAMLHGGYDLANAIHPPDQPTTLPSEVDPRGLGTFGLSGIAILAFAYLMGRDANLPLNLSYLGYLSGVLLVLIYLARLVILSPSNPLVLVPAALEGFVVNPAWYIWLGFVLRRAA
;
A
#
# COMPACT_ATOMS: atom_id res chain seq x y z
N MET A 1 6.71 30.58 9.14
CA MET A 1 7.58 29.45 8.73
C MET A 1 6.85 28.13 8.48
N HIS A 2 5.66 27.88 9.05
CA HIS A 2 4.93 26.61 8.85
C HIS A 2 4.42 26.41 7.40
N SER A 3 3.94 27.49 6.77
CA SER A 3 3.40 27.49 5.39
C SER A 3 4.43 27.16 4.28
N VAL A 4 5.70 27.54 4.44
CA VAL A 4 6.74 27.26 3.43
C VAL A 4 7.12 25.77 3.40
N LYS A 5 7.09 25.09 4.56
CA LYS A 5 7.41 23.66 4.67
C LYS A 5 6.33 22.78 4.02
N THR A 6 5.05 23.14 4.17
CA THR A 6 3.92 22.41 3.58
C THR A 6 3.86 22.56 2.06
N VAL A 7 4.24 23.71 1.48
CA VAL A 7 4.32 23.88 0.02
C VAL A 7 5.43 22.99 -0.59
N SER A 8 6.62 22.94 0.02
CA SER A 8 7.75 22.15 -0.50
C SER A 8 7.45 20.65 -0.55
N TYR A 9 6.87 20.07 0.50
CA TYR A 9 6.58 18.63 0.56
C TYR A 9 5.43 18.20 -0.37
N ARG A 10 4.55 19.11 -0.77
CA ARG A 10 3.48 18.77 -1.72
C ARG A 10 4.04 18.34 -3.08
N HIS A 11 5.18 18.90 -3.51
CA HIS A 11 5.82 18.52 -4.77
C HIS A 11 6.34 17.09 -4.79
N THR A 12 6.53 16.44 -3.63
CA THR A 12 6.93 15.03 -3.54
C THR A 12 5.75 14.12 -3.23
N ALA A 13 4.78 14.55 -2.42
CA ALA A 13 3.68 13.70 -1.98
C ALA A 13 2.70 13.28 -3.09
N TYR A 14 2.21 14.20 -3.92
CA TYR A 14 1.25 13.83 -4.98
C TYR A 14 1.85 12.94 -6.09
N PRO A 15 3.08 13.17 -6.61
CA PRO A 15 3.62 12.26 -7.61
C PRO A 15 3.94 10.90 -6.99
N SER A 16 4.41 10.86 -5.73
CA SER A 16 4.56 9.60 -5.00
C SER A 16 3.22 8.85 -4.87
N SER A 17 2.13 9.55 -4.63
CA SER A 17 0.80 8.93 -4.55
C SER A 17 0.40 8.28 -5.88
N TRP A 18 0.59 8.98 -7.01
CA TRP A 18 0.35 8.38 -8.33
C TRP A 18 1.25 7.18 -8.62
N LEU A 19 2.55 7.31 -8.32
CA LEU A 19 3.51 6.22 -8.53
C LEU A 19 3.19 5.01 -7.64
N ALA A 20 2.75 5.20 -6.40
CA ALA A 20 2.30 4.12 -5.53
C ALA A 20 1.11 3.37 -6.15
N GLY A 21 0.11 4.09 -6.67
CA GLY A 21 -1.04 3.47 -7.35
C GLY A 21 -0.65 2.70 -8.62
N ILE A 22 0.28 3.24 -9.42
CA ILE A 22 0.81 2.56 -10.61
C ILE A 22 1.59 1.31 -10.21
N CYS A 23 2.46 1.39 -9.19
CA CYS A 23 3.20 0.24 -8.68
C CYS A 23 2.25 -0.84 -8.13
N GLY A 24 1.19 -0.48 -7.40
CA GLY A 24 0.18 -1.42 -6.93
C GLY A 24 -0.51 -2.16 -8.08
N PHE A 25 -0.90 -1.44 -9.13
CA PHE A 25 -1.48 -2.06 -10.31
C PHE A 25 -0.50 -3.00 -11.03
N LEU A 26 0.74 -2.55 -11.24
CA LEU A 26 1.77 -3.35 -11.92
C LEU A 26 2.22 -4.55 -11.09
N TYR A 27 2.21 -4.44 -9.76
CA TYR A 27 2.37 -5.57 -8.85
C TYR A 27 1.31 -6.64 -9.13
N SER A 28 0.03 -6.28 -9.17
CA SER A 28 -1.06 -7.23 -9.44
C SER A 28 -1.01 -7.82 -10.83
N VAL A 29 -0.68 -7.05 -11.86
CA VAL A 29 -0.43 -7.57 -13.21
C VAL A 29 0.68 -8.62 -13.17
N SER A 30 1.78 -8.31 -12.49
CA SER A 30 2.95 -9.21 -12.41
C SER A 30 2.63 -10.50 -11.67
N PHE A 31 1.99 -10.39 -10.52
CA PHE A 31 1.68 -11.52 -9.64
C PHE A 31 0.55 -12.41 -10.18
N VAL A 32 -0.51 -11.82 -10.76
CA VAL A 32 -1.72 -12.57 -11.17
C VAL A 32 -1.66 -13.02 -12.63
N LEU A 33 -1.08 -12.20 -13.52
CA LEU A 33 -1.11 -12.45 -14.97
C LEU A 33 0.25 -12.95 -15.46
N ILE A 34 1.33 -12.19 -15.23
CA ILE A 34 2.66 -12.53 -15.76
C ILE A 34 3.18 -13.83 -15.13
N ALA A 35 3.02 -14.01 -13.81
CA ALA A 35 3.48 -15.22 -13.12
C ALA A 35 2.85 -16.51 -13.65
N LYS A 36 1.66 -16.46 -14.26
CA LYS A 36 1.04 -17.64 -14.90
C LYS A 36 1.76 -18.05 -16.18
N ALA A 37 2.24 -17.09 -16.95
CA ALA A 37 2.92 -17.33 -18.23
C ALA A 37 4.44 -17.48 -18.07
N SER A 38 5.03 -16.75 -17.12
CA SER A 38 6.46 -16.76 -16.81
C SER A 38 6.65 -16.56 -15.30
N PRO A 39 6.75 -17.66 -14.53
CA PRO A 39 6.82 -17.61 -13.07
C PRO A 39 7.97 -16.73 -12.54
N ASN A 40 9.18 -16.89 -13.09
CA ASN A 40 10.35 -16.16 -12.63
C ASN A 40 10.25 -14.65 -12.91
N LEU A 41 9.79 -14.28 -14.12
CA LEU A 41 9.58 -12.87 -14.46
C LEU A 41 8.47 -12.25 -13.62
N GLY A 42 7.37 -12.97 -13.42
CA GLY A 42 6.26 -12.53 -12.58
C GLY A 42 6.71 -12.27 -11.16
N ALA A 43 7.46 -13.20 -10.55
CA ALA A 43 8.01 -13.06 -9.20
C ALA A 43 8.97 -11.87 -9.08
N GLY A 44 9.91 -11.72 -10.03
CA GLY A 44 10.84 -10.60 -10.03
C GLY A 44 10.14 -9.24 -10.17
N LEU A 45 9.21 -9.12 -11.13
CA LEU A 45 8.47 -7.87 -11.32
C LEU A 45 7.54 -7.55 -10.14
N SER A 46 6.86 -8.55 -9.56
CA SER A 46 6.04 -8.32 -8.38
C SER A 46 6.90 -7.86 -7.19
N GLY A 47 8.05 -8.49 -6.94
CA GLY A 47 8.97 -8.05 -5.90
C GLY A 47 9.43 -6.61 -6.10
N PHE A 48 9.83 -6.26 -7.32
CA PHE A 48 10.26 -4.90 -7.68
C PHE A 48 9.16 -3.85 -7.48
N PHE A 49 7.94 -4.10 -7.99
CA PHE A 49 6.84 -3.14 -7.88
C PHE A 49 6.32 -3.02 -6.45
N LEU A 50 6.36 -4.08 -5.65
CA LEU A 50 6.03 -4.01 -4.22
C LEU A 50 7.07 -3.16 -3.47
N LEU A 51 8.36 -3.35 -3.78
CA LEU A 51 9.45 -2.56 -3.21
C LEU A 51 9.27 -1.08 -3.51
N ALA A 52 9.16 -0.73 -4.79
CA ALA A 52 9.01 0.65 -5.23
C ALA A 52 7.70 1.27 -4.70
N GLY A 53 6.62 0.50 -4.72
CA GLY A 53 5.32 0.88 -4.17
C GLY A 53 5.38 1.22 -2.69
N GLY A 54 6.13 0.47 -1.88
CA GLY A 54 6.37 0.78 -0.47
C GLY A 54 7.06 2.13 -0.26
N ILE A 55 8.10 2.43 -1.05
CA ILE A 55 8.82 3.72 -0.99
C ILE A 55 7.89 4.89 -1.33
N PHE A 56 7.19 4.79 -2.46
CA PHE A 56 6.28 5.85 -2.90
C PHE A 56 5.05 5.98 -1.98
N GLY A 57 4.54 4.85 -1.49
CA GLY A 57 3.44 4.80 -0.52
C GLY A 57 3.79 5.52 0.77
N ALA A 58 4.98 5.30 1.34
CA ALA A 58 5.43 6.00 2.55
C ALA A 58 5.44 7.53 2.36
N SER A 59 5.99 8.01 1.24
CA SER A 59 6.02 9.44 0.89
C SER A 59 4.59 10.01 0.72
N ALA A 60 3.70 9.29 0.05
CA ALA A 60 2.32 9.70 -0.14
C ALA A 60 1.55 9.80 1.20
N LEU A 61 1.71 8.81 2.08
CA LEU A 61 1.04 8.77 3.39
C LEU A 61 1.58 9.85 4.34
N LEU A 62 2.87 10.16 4.28
CA LEU A 62 3.42 11.30 5.02
C LEU A 62 2.81 12.63 4.54
N GLY A 63 2.53 12.76 3.24
CA GLY A 63 1.84 13.92 2.69
C GLY A 63 0.38 14.03 3.14
N LEU A 64 -0.32 12.90 3.21
CA LEU A 64 -1.67 12.83 3.75
C LEU A 64 -1.70 13.15 5.24
N TYR A 65 -0.74 12.67 6.02
CA TYR A 65 -0.55 13.05 7.42
C TYR A 65 -0.42 14.57 7.56
N LEU A 66 0.51 15.21 6.84
CA LEU A 66 0.72 16.66 6.96
C LEU A 66 -0.52 17.47 6.60
N ARG A 67 -1.39 16.95 5.72
CA ARG A 67 -2.68 17.59 5.40
C ARG A 67 -3.69 17.46 6.55
N LEU A 68 -3.73 16.31 7.19
CA LEU A 68 -4.74 15.98 8.21
C LEU A 68 -4.30 16.33 9.64
N GLU A 69 -3.01 16.50 9.89
CA GLU A 69 -2.43 16.78 11.21
C GLU A 69 -3.07 17.98 11.91
N PRO A 70 -3.33 19.13 11.25
CA PRO A 70 -3.92 20.29 11.91
C PRO A 70 -5.30 20.03 12.53
N ALA A 71 -6.08 19.11 11.96
CA ALA A 71 -7.41 18.76 12.43
C ALA A 71 -7.46 17.43 13.23
N GLY A 72 -6.58 16.49 12.90
CA GLY A 72 -6.55 15.14 13.48
C GLY A 72 -5.57 14.94 14.63
N GLY A 73 -4.63 15.88 14.83
CA GLY A 73 -3.64 15.86 15.90
C GLY A 73 -2.94 14.51 16.06
N GLY A 74 -2.87 14.01 17.29
CA GLY A 74 -2.21 12.74 17.62
C GLY A 74 -2.78 11.51 16.90
N TYR A 75 -4.05 11.52 16.49
CA TYR A 75 -4.63 10.40 15.74
C TYR A 75 -4.13 10.36 14.29
N ALA A 76 -3.88 11.52 13.68
CA ALA A 76 -3.23 11.59 12.38
C ALA A 76 -1.79 11.05 12.45
N LEU A 77 -1.06 11.37 13.52
CA LEU A 77 0.28 10.83 13.76
C LEU A 77 0.24 9.30 13.94
N TRP A 78 -0.72 8.79 14.71
CA TRP A 78 -0.91 7.36 14.88
C TRP A 78 -1.15 6.65 13.53
N ALA A 79 -2.03 7.19 12.69
CA ALA A 79 -2.26 6.67 11.34
C ALA A 79 -0.98 6.70 10.49
N ALA A 80 -0.19 7.77 10.59
CA ALA A 80 1.08 7.89 9.88
C ALA A 80 2.12 6.85 10.32
N ILE A 81 2.23 6.57 11.63
CA ILE A 81 3.17 5.57 12.17
C ILE A 81 2.84 4.18 11.59
N PHE A 82 1.57 3.76 11.66
CA PHE A 82 1.16 2.47 11.09
C PHE A 82 1.33 2.44 9.57
N GLY A 83 1.05 3.55 8.88
CA GLY A 83 1.15 3.65 7.44
C GLY A 83 2.59 3.57 6.94
N ILE A 84 3.50 4.31 7.59
CA ILE A 84 4.94 4.27 7.26
C ILE A 84 5.52 2.90 7.63
N ALA A 85 5.15 2.33 8.77
CA ALA A 85 5.58 0.98 9.14
C ALA A 85 5.12 -0.07 8.12
N GLY A 86 3.85 -0.06 7.73
CA GLY A 86 3.32 -0.96 6.70
C GLY A 86 4.00 -0.78 5.34
N ALA A 87 4.24 0.47 4.93
CA ALA A 87 4.93 0.78 3.68
C ALA A 87 6.41 0.36 3.67
N LEU A 88 7.13 0.52 4.79
CA LEU A 88 8.51 0.04 4.92
C LEU A 88 8.58 -1.48 4.95
N VAL A 89 7.65 -2.14 5.62
CA VAL A 89 7.59 -3.61 5.61
C VAL A 89 7.23 -4.13 4.21
N ALA A 90 6.33 -3.47 3.48
CA ALA A 90 6.08 -3.77 2.07
C ALA A 90 7.32 -3.59 1.20
N MET A 91 8.10 -2.53 1.44
CA MET A 91 9.38 -2.35 0.76
C MET A 91 10.33 -3.53 1.00
N LEU A 92 10.45 -3.97 2.25
CA LEU A 92 11.28 -5.11 2.64
C LEU A 92 10.76 -6.43 2.07
N HIS A 93 9.44 -6.64 2.04
CA HIS A 93 8.79 -7.79 1.42
C HIS A 93 9.12 -7.86 -0.07
N GLY A 94 8.93 -6.76 -0.79
CA GLY A 94 9.27 -6.70 -2.21
C GLY A 94 10.76 -6.93 -2.47
N GLY A 95 11.63 -6.39 -1.63
CA GLY A 95 13.07 -6.64 -1.70
C GLY A 95 13.45 -8.11 -1.45
N TYR A 96 12.80 -8.76 -0.49
CA TYR A 96 12.97 -10.18 -0.22
C TYR A 96 12.54 -11.04 -1.42
N ASP A 97 11.36 -10.79 -1.98
CA ASP A 97 10.86 -11.52 -3.14
C ASP A 97 11.75 -11.31 -4.37
N LEU A 98 12.19 -10.07 -4.61
CA LEU A 98 13.07 -9.73 -5.72
C LEU A 98 14.43 -10.41 -5.58
N ALA A 99 15.02 -10.43 -4.37
CA ALA A 99 16.29 -11.08 -4.12
C ALA A 99 16.22 -12.60 -4.42
N ASN A 100 15.16 -13.26 -3.95
CA ASN A 100 14.94 -14.69 -4.20
C ASN A 100 14.61 -15.00 -5.66
N ALA A 101 13.99 -14.07 -6.40
CA ALA A 101 13.75 -14.23 -7.83
C ALA A 101 15.04 -14.12 -8.66
N ILE A 102 15.98 -13.27 -8.26
CA ILE A 102 17.27 -13.08 -8.94
C ILE A 102 18.25 -14.21 -8.58
N HIS A 103 18.34 -14.56 -7.29
CA HIS A 103 19.20 -15.64 -6.80
C HIS A 103 18.36 -16.62 -5.96
N PRO A 104 17.73 -17.62 -6.60
CA PRO A 104 16.90 -18.59 -5.91
C PRO A 104 17.71 -19.40 -4.89
N PRO A 105 17.21 -19.60 -3.66
CA PRO A 105 17.86 -20.45 -2.68
C PRO A 105 17.75 -21.92 -3.08
N ASP A 106 18.72 -22.72 -2.64
CA ASP A 106 18.75 -24.18 -2.89
C ASP A 106 17.60 -24.95 -2.20
N GLN A 107 16.90 -24.31 -1.25
CA GLN A 107 15.80 -24.87 -0.48
C GLN A 107 14.51 -24.09 -0.68
N PRO A 108 13.32 -24.74 -0.65
CA PRO A 108 12.04 -24.06 -0.81
C PRO A 108 11.75 -23.02 0.29
N THR A 109 11.36 -21.81 -0.10
CA THR A 109 11.01 -20.69 0.81
C THR A 109 9.55 -20.75 1.28
N THR A 110 9.08 -21.90 1.76
CA THR A 110 7.66 -22.06 2.14
C THR A 110 7.31 -21.53 3.54
N LEU A 111 8.33 -21.19 4.34
CA LEU A 111 8.18 -20.58 5.66
C LEU A 111 7.70 -19.12 5.54
N PRO A 112 6.92 -18.61 6.51
CA PRO A 112 6.63 -17.18 6.59
C PRO A 112 7.94 -16.37 6.69
N SER A 113 7.98 -15.21 6.03
CA SER A 113 9.07 -14.24 6.21
C SER A 113 9.16 -13.81 7.66
N GLU A 114 10.39 -13.70 8.19
CA GLU A 114 10.66 -13.22 9.54
C GLU A 114 10.34 -11.72 9.70
N VAL A 115 10.40 -10.97 8.60
CA VAL A 115 10.17 -9.52 8.58
C VAL A 115 8.73 -9.18 8.27
N ASP A 116 8.09 -9.95 7.38
CA ASP A 116 6.69 -9.74 7.01
C ASP A 116 5.90 -11.06 6.97
N PRO A 117 5.63 -11.67 8.14
CA PRO A 117 5.02 -12.99 8.21
C PRO A 117 3.62 -12.95 7.57
N ARG A 118 3.49 -13.63 6.43
CA ARG A 118 2.26 -13.71 5.62
C ARG A 118 1.70 -12.34 5.18
N GLY A 119 2.49 -11.28 5.24
CA GLY A 119 2.03 -9.93 4.88
C GLY A 119 1.44 -9.11 6.03
N LEU A 120 1.77 -9.42 7.29
CA LEU A 120 1.30 -8.66 8.46
C LEU A 120 1.56 -7.15 8.34
N GLY A 121 2.77 -6.74 7.96
CA GLY A 121 3.09 -5.33 7.76
C GLY A 121 2.48 -4.80 6.47
N THR A 122 2.71 -5.53 5.37
CA THR A 122 2.27 -5.10 4.03
C THR A 122 0.76 -4.89 3.95
N PHE A 123 -0.03 -5.81 4.50
CA PHE A 123 -1.48 -5.79 4.43
C PHE A 123 -2.11 -5.38 5.76
N GLY A 124 -1.71 -5.98 6.88
CA GLY A 124 -2.31 -5.70 8.20
C GLY A 124 -2.09 -4.26 8.66
N LEU A 125 -0.83 -3.83 8.82
CA LEU A 125 -0.50 -2.47 9.28
C LEU A 125 -0.94 -1.41 8.27
N SER A 126 -0.70 -1.62 6.98
CA SER A 126 -1.19 -0.74 5.93
C SER A 126 -2.72 -0.62 5.96
N GLY A 127 -3.44 -1.73 6.11
CA GLY A 127 -4.90 -1.73 6.20
C GLY A 127 -5.42 -0.92 7.37
N ILE A 128 -4.84 -1.10 8.56
CA ILE A 128 -5.17 -0.32 9.76
C ILE A 128 -4.90 1.17 9.55
N ALA A 129 -3.76 1.51 8.95
CA ALA A 129 -3.41 2.90 8.66
C ALA A 129 -4.40 3.56 7.69
N ILE A 130 -4.77 2.86 6.62
CA ILE A 130 -5.71 3.36 5.61
C ILE A 130 -7.11 3.51 6.23
N LEU A 131 -7.55 2.62 7.12
CA LEU A 131 -8.81 2.80 7.86
C LEU A 131 -8.79 4.05 8.75
N ALA A 132 -7.69 4.30 9.46
CA ALA A 132 -7.54 5.48 10.30
C ALA A 132 -7.49 6.77 9.48
N PHE A 133 -6.78 6.76 8.35
CA PHE A 133 -6.80 7.89 7.41
C PHE A 133 -8.18 8.10 6.80
N ALA A 134 -8.87 7.07 6.35
CA ALA A 134 -10.23 7.17 5.82
C ALA A 134 -11.19 7.82 6.83
N TYR A 135 -11.08 7.45 8.11
CA TYR A 135 -11.85 8.05 9.20
C TYR A 135 -11.58 9.54 9.39
N LEU A 136 -10.32 9.97 9.28
CA LEU A 136 -9.93 11.39 9.35
C LEU A 136 -10.40 12.15 8.10
N MET A 137 -10.22 11.56 6.91
CA MET A 137 -10.63 12.15 5.65
C MET A 137 -12.13 12.44 5.59
N GLY A 138 -12.96 11.56 6.17
CA GLY A 138 -14.41 11.76 6.22
C GLY A 138 -14.86 12.93 7.11
N ARG A 139 -13.96 13.53 7.91
CA ARG A 139 -14.21 14.68 8.78
C ARG A 139 -13.65 15.99 8.23
N ASP A 140 -12.89 15.94 7.15
CA ASP A 140 -12.34 17.12 6.49
C ASP A 140 -13.27 17.53 5.34
N ALA A 141 -13.95 18.67 5.49
CA ALA A 141 -14.87 19.20 4.47
C ALA A 141 -14.18 19.53 3.13
N ASN A 142 -12.85 19.68 3.11
CA ASN A 142 -12.07 19.95 1.91
C ASN A 142 -11.61 18.66 1.20
N LEU A 143 -11.97 17.48 1.73
CA LEU A 143 -11.67 16.19 1.15
C LEU A 143 -12.92 15.52 0.56
N PRO A 144 -12.82 14.85 -0.61
CA PRO A 144 -13.95 14.13 -1.17
C PRO A 144 -14.37 12.95 -0.27
N LEU A 145 -15.61 12.92 0.18
CA LEU A 145 -16.14 11.84 1.03
C LEU A 145 -16.03 10.46 0.35
N ASN A 146 -16.22 10.41 -0.97
CA ASN A 146 -16.08 9.19 -1.75
C ASN A 146 -14.64 8.61 -1.70
N LEU A 147 -13.62 9.45 -1.55
CA LEU A 147 -12.24 8.99 -1.38
C LEU A 147 -12.03 8.37 0.01
N SER A 148 -12.71 8.90 1.03
CA SER A 148 -12.75 8.28 2.37
C SER A 148 -13.41 6.90 2.31
N TYR A 149 -14.57 6.75 1.66
CA TYR A 149 -15.21 5.43 1.49
C TYR A 149 -14.35 4.43 0.73
N LEU A 150 -13.67 4.87 -0.33
CA LEU A 150 -12.73 4.03 -1.05
C LEU A 150 -11.55 3.61 -0.16
N GLY A 151 -11.10 4.50 0.72
CA GLY A 151 -10.10 4.18 1.75
C GLY A 151 -10.62 3.13 2.74
N TYR A 152 -11.86 3.26 3.23
CA TYR A 152 -12.47 2.22 4.06
C TYR A 152 -12.51 0.86 3.37
N LEU A 153 -12.92 0.82 2.10
CA LEU A 153 -12.93 -0.41 1.32
C LEU A 153 -11.51 -1.00 1.20
N SER A 154 -10.53 -0.18 0.85
CA SER A 154 -9.12 -0.60 0.74
C SER A 154 -8.60 -1.17 2.05
N GLY A 155 -8.79 -0.44 3.14
CA GLY A 155 -8.34 -0.87 4.47
C GLY A 155 -8.96 -2.19 4.93
N VAL A 156 -10.26 -2.38 4.68
CA VAL A 156 -10.95 -3.66 4.98
C VAL A 156 -10.39 -4.78 4.11
N LEU A 157 -10.23 -4.56 2.80
CA LEU A 157 -9.70 -5.58 1.89
C LEU A 157 -8.29 -6.00 2.30
N LEU A 158 -7.41 -5.05 2.64
CA LEU A 158 -6.04 -5.33 3.11
C LEU A 158 -6.05 -6.19 4.38
N VAL A 159 -6.88 -5.84 5.38
CA VAL A 159 -7.00 -6.66 6.60
C VAL A 159 -7.53 -8.07 6.28
N LEU A 160 -8.53 -8.19 5.40
CA LEU A 160 -9.05 -9.49 4.98
C LEU A 160 -8.01 -10.32 4.22
N ILE A 161 -7.20 -9.70 3.35
CA ILE A 161 -6.10 -10.37 2.64
C ILE A 161 -5.09 -10.92 3.64
N TYR A 162 -4.70 -10.14 4.65
CA TYR A 162 -3.79 -10.61 5.69
C TYR A 162 -4.37 -11.84 6.42
N LEU A 163 -5.61 -11.74 6.93
CA LEU A 163 -6.25 -12.84 7.65
C LEU A 163 -6.39 -14.08 6.77
N ALA A 164 -6.77 -13.91 5.50
CA ALA A 164 -6.86 -15.00 4.55
C ALA A 164 -5.49 -15.65 4.31
N ARG A 165 -4.41 -14.88 4.13
CA ARG A 165 -3.03 -15.38 3.95
C ARG A 165 -2.46 -16.04 5.20
N LEU A 166 -2.95 -15.66 6.38
CA LEU A 166 -2.56 -16.26 7.65
C LEU A 166 -3.16 -17.66 7.83
N VAL A 167 -4.41 -17.84 7.42
CA VAL A 167 -5.16 -19.10 7.62
C VAL A 167 -5.07 -20.03 6.39
N ILE A 168 -5.05 -19.48 5.19
CA ILE A 168 -5.06 -20.21 3.92
C ILE A 168 -3.67 -20.12 3.28
N LEU A 169 -2.95 -21.25 3.28
CA LEU A 169 -1.57 -21.33 2.80
C LEU A 169 -1.45 -21.13 1.29
N SER A 170 -2.46 -21.55 0.51
CA SER A 170 -2.42 -21.46 -0.95
C SER A 170 -2.84 -20.07 -1.44
N PRO A 171 -1.96 -19.29 -2.10
CA PRO A 171 -2.31 -17.97 -2.64
C PRO A 171 -3.31 -18.03 -3.80
N SER A 172 -3.42 -19.17 -4.48
CA SER A 172 -4.35 -19.35 -5.60
C SER A 172 -5.78 -19.69 -5.15
N ASN A 173 -6.00 -19.88 -3.84
CA ASN A 173 -7.35 -20.08 -3.32
C ASN A 173 -8.22 -18.86 -3.66
N PRO A 174 -9.43 -19.02 -4.23
CA PRO A 174 -10.29 -17.90 -4.61
C PRO A 174 -10.61 -16.94 -3.46
N LEU A 175 -10.70 -17.42 -2.21
CA LEU A 175 -10.94 -16.58 -1.03
C LEU A 175 -9.76 -15.65 -0.69
N VAL A 176 -8.56 -15.98 -1.15
CA VAL A 176 -7.36 -15.13 -1.05
C VAL A 176 -7.23 -14.27 -2.32
N LEU A 177 -7.36 -14.91 -3.49
CA LEU A 177 -7.09 -14.29 -4.78
C LEU A 177 -8.11 -13.21 -5.14
N VAL A 178 -9.40 -13.41 -4.87
CA VAL A 178 -10.44 -12.44 -5.26
C VAL A 178 -10.31 -11.11 -4.51
N PRO A 179 -10.20 -11.08 -3.17
CA PRO A 179 -9.92 -9.83 -2.45
C PRO A 179 -8.61 -9.18 -2.88
N ALA A 180 -7.55 -9.97 -3.07
CA ALA A 180 -6.25 -9.46 -3.52
C ALA A 180 -6.30 -8.86 -4.93
N ALA A 181 -7.03 -9.48 -5.85
CA ALA A 181 -7.24 -8.97 -7.20
C ALA A 181 -8.08 -7.68 -7.18
N LEU A 182 -9.18 -7.66 -6.42
CA LEU A 182 -10.02 -6.46 -6.30
C LEU A 182 -9.22 -5.28 -5.70
N GLU A 183 -8.49 -5.54 -4.62
CA GLU A 183 -7.64 -4.54 -4.00
C GLU A 183 -6.58 -4.03 -4.96
N GLY A 184 -5.79 -4.92 -5.55
CA GLY A 184 -4.63 -4.53 -6.33
C GLY A 184 -4.92 -4.02 -7.75
N PHE A 185 -5.97 -4.51 -8.43
CA PHE A 185 -6.31 -4.02 -9.77
C PHE A 185 -7.17 -2.76 -9.76
N VAL A 186 -8.01 -2.58 -8.73
CA VAL A 186 -9.07 -1.56 -8.77
C VAL A 186 -8.96 -0.61 -7.59
N VAL A 187 -9.10 -1.11 -6.36
CA VAL A 187 -9.33 -0.25 -5.19
C VAL A 187 -8.07 0.53 -4.83
N ASN A 188 -6.93 -0.15 -4.70
CA ASN A 188 -5.65 0.46 -4.35
C ASN A 188 -5.17 1.48 -5.39
N PRO A 189 -5.13 1.15 -6.71
CA PRO A 189 -4.74 2.12 -7.72
C PRO A 189 -5.70 3.31 -7.77
N ALA A 190 -7.02 3.08 -7.70
CA ALA A 190 -7.99 4.17 -7.72
C ALA A 190 -7.83 5.10 -6.51
N TRP A 191 -7.60 4.53 -5.32
CA TRP A 191 -7.42 5.31 -4.10
C TRP A 191 -6.17 6.18 -4.15
N TYR A 192 -5.01 5.59 -4.47
CA TYR A 192 -3.75 6.32 -4.57
C TYR A 192 -3.75 7.33 -5.72
N ILE A 193 -4.30 6.98 -6.88
CA ILE A 193 -4.36 7.91 -8.01
C ILE A 193 -5.22 9.13 -7.67
N TRP A 194 -6.40 8.90 -7.08
CA TRP A 194 -7.28 9.98 -6.66
C TRP A 194 -6.67 10.81 -5.52
N LEU A 195 -6.05 10.16 -4.53
CA LEU A 195 -5.32 10.84 -3.46
C LEU A 195 -4.26 11.80 -4.02
N GLY A 196 -3.49 11.39 -5.04
CA GLY A 196 -2.52 12.27 -5.70
C GLY A 196 -3.17 13.53 -6.28
N PHE A 197 -4.32 13.42 -6.95
CA PHE A 197 -5.04 14.59 -7.44
C PHE A 197 -5.51 15.52 -6.30
N VAL A 198 -5.89 14.94 -5.16
CA VAL A 198 -6.32 15.69 -3.98
C VAL A 198 -5.15 16.41 -3.31
N LEU A 199 -4.01 15.75 -3.13
CA LEU A 199 -2.80 16.32 -2.54
C LEU A 199 -2.18 17.43 -3.41
N ARG A 200 -2.34 17.32 -4.73
CA ARG A 200 -1.94 18.36 -5.69
C ARG A 200 -2.73 19.66 -5.50
N ARG A 201 -4.01 19.61 -5.11
CA ARG A 201 -4.84 20.82 -4.89
C ARG A 201 -4.45 21.52 -3.59
N ALA A 202 -4.38 22.86 -3.63
CA ALA A 202 -4.13 23.65 -2.43
C ALA A 202 -5.23 23.39 -1.40
N ALA A 203 -4.81 23.15 -0.15
CA ALA A 203 -5.71 23.19 1.00
C ALA A 203 -6.05 24.65 1.31
#